data_AF-A0A2E5SPU9-F1
#
_entry.id   AF-A0A2E5SPU9-F1
#
_cell.length_a   1.000
_cell.length_b   1.000
_cell.length_c   1.000
_cell.angle_alpha   90.00
_cell.angle_beta   90.00
_cell.angle_gamma   90.00
#
_symmetry.space_group_name_H-M   'P 1'
#
loop_
_entity.id
_entity.type
_entity.pdbx_description
1 polymer ?
#
loop_
_entity_poly.entity_id
_entity_poly.type
_entity_poly.pdbx_seq_one_letter_code
_entity_poly.pdbx_strand_id
1 'polypeptide(L)'
;MRQQAYGYAAVTLFCLGIAPVAQAELKPISEETMGEVTGQAFMQIENIDGGVDGLQFTRMTLGMDVETRVNIDDVTAGEIDGGVDFAAQHVALGHIARNDGKQFNGRTYSAGDTVHFEAFKPYIELAEDPAEGKLSGFRMGFGQARGSVSSLTSSFSGDIGLKLDDGSGTIYDATLMDQNAQPTRRRASHIGIVDPAAAPADCTSGAATNCAPLTRLQSLIVGQEGTDGVTDFTNDFFIGFQREDVNWQSPDGANVISAEQGVFINLPTSMTVGMNQLITQGVQRLQTHRNDMGKQLF
;
A
#
# COMPACT_ATOMS: atom_id res chain seq x y z
N MET A 1 41.77 -25.91 66.29
CA MET A 1 40.93 -25.27 65.25
C MET A 1 40.89 -26.14 63.99
N ARG A 2 40.24 -27.32 64.03
CA ARG A 2 40.24 -28.27 62.89
C ARG A 2 39.02 -29.22 62.87
N GLN A 3 37.86 -28.74 63.34
CA GLN A 3 36.62 -29.53 63.40
C GLN A 3 35.39 -28.86 62.75
N GLN A 4 35.52 -27.66 62.18
CA GLN A 4 34.41 -26.97 61.49
C GLN A 4 34.42 -27.10 59.96
N ALA A 5 35.41 -27.78 59.38
CA ALA A 5 35.56 -27.88 57.92
C ALA A 5 34.82 -29.07 57.28
N TYR A 6 34.46 -30.11 58.06
CA TYR A 6 33.86 -31.34 57.50
C TYR A 6 32.33 -31.32 57.45
N GLY A 7 31.65 -30.43 58.19
CA GLY A 7 30.19 -30.30 58.15
C GLY A 7 29.66 -29.63 56.88
N TYR A 8 30.46 -28.76 56.25
CA TYR A 8 30.07 -28.05 55.03
C TYR A 8 30.28 -28.85 53.73
N ALA A 9 31.08 -29.92 53.76
CA ALA A 9 31.33 -30.77 52.60
C ALA A 9 30.20 -31.79 52.35
N ALA A 10 29.46 -32.19 53.40
CA ALA A 10 28.36 -33.14 53.27
C ALA A 10 27.08 -32.49 52.72
N VAL A 11 26.83 -31.21 53.03
CA VAL A 11 25.66 -30.48 52.55
C VAL A 11 25.81 -30.06 51.07
N THR A 12 27.03 -29.81 50.61
CA THR A 12 27.29 -29.47 49.20
C THR A 12 27.17 -30.67 48.26
N LEU A 13 27.41 -31.90 48.72
CA LEU A 13 27.21 -33.11 47.89
C LEU A 13 25.73 -33.50 47.73
N PHE A 14 24.85 -33.12 48.65
CA PHE A 14 23.42 -33.46 48.57
C PHE A 14 22.63 -32.50 47.64
N CYS A 15 23.15 -31.29 47.39
CA CYS A 15 22.50 -30.30 46.52
C CYS A 15 22.81 -30.45 45.02
N LEU A 16 23.73 -31.34 44.62
CA LEU A 16 24.08 -31.59 43.21
C LEU A 16 23.30 -32.76 42.57
N GLY A 17 22.44 -33.43 43.33
CA GLY A 17 21.70 -34.62 42.88
C GLY A 17 20.34 -34.36 42.21
N ILE A 18 19.89 -33.10 42.12
CA ILE A 18 18.61 -32.73 41.50
C ILE A 18 18.88 -31.74 40.37
N ALA A 19 19.63 -32.17 39.37
CA ALA A 19 19.55 -31.52 38.07
C ALA A 19 18.23 -31.99 37.43
N PRO A 20 17.27 -31.10 37.11
CA PRO A 20 16.18 -31.50 36.24
C PRO A 20 16.82 -31.92 34.93
N VAL A 21 16.76 -33.21 34.63
CA VAL A 21 17.07 -33.71 33.30
C VAL A 21 15.98 -33.12 32.42
N ALA A 22 16.29 -32.01 31.74
CA ALA A 22 15.45 -31.49 30.68
C ALA A 22 15.47 -32.58 29.59
N GLN A 23 14.50 -33.49 29.66
CA GLN A 23 14.15 -34.34 28.53
C GLN A 23 13.51 -33.42 27.50
N ALA A 24 14.36 -32.72 26.75
CA ALA A 24 13.99 -32.16 25.47
C ALA A 24 13.86 -33.35 24.50
N GLU A 25 12.78 -34.12 24.63
CA GLU A 25 12.36 -34.99 23.54
C GLU A 25 11.97 -34.06 22.39
N LEU A 26 12.82 -34.00 21.37
CA LEU A 26 12.47 -33.47 20.06
C LEU A 26 11.43 -34.43 19.48
N LYS A 27 10.16 -34.26 19.84
CA LYS A 27 9.07 -34.98 19.21
C LYS A 27 9.00 -34.48 17.75
N PRO A 28 9.24 -35.34 16.75
CA PRO A 28 9.07 -34.95 15.36
C PRO A 28 7.65 -34.45 15.16
N ILE A 29 7.51 -33.34 14.46
CA ILE A 29 6.20 -32.83 14.04
C ILE A 29 5.50 -33.93 13.23
N SER A 30 4.24 -34.24 13.55
CA SER A 30 3.49 -35.27 12.84
C SER A 30 3.17 -34.80 11.42
N GLU A 31 2.90 -35.71 10.48
CA GLU A 31 2.50 -35.36 9.11
C GLU A 31 1.26 -34.43 9.07
N GLU A 32 0.33 -34.60 10.02
CA GLU A 32 -0.87 -33.78 10.20
C GLU A 32 -0.51 -32.35 10.63
N THR A 33 0.31 -32.21 11.67
CA THR A 33 0.81 -30.90 12.12
C THR A 33 1.78 -30.29 11.09
N MET A 34 2.50 -31.10 10.32
CA MET A 34 3.33 -30.64 9.20
C MET A 34 2.47 -30.16 8.04
N GLY A 35 1.31 -30.79 7.80
CA GLY A 35 0.31 -30.35 6.83
C GLY A 35 -0.31 -29.01 7.23
N GLU A 36 -0.63 -28.82 8.51
CA GLU A 36 -1.09 -27.53 9.04
C GLU A 36 -0.01 -26.44 8.94
N VAL A 37 1.24 -26.74 9.31
CA VAL A 37 2.37 -25.80 9.25
C VAL A 37 2.76 -25.47 7.81
N THR A 38 2.71 -26.45 6.89
CA THR A 38 2.97 -26.25 5.46
C THR A 38 1.82 -25.49 4.79
N GLY A 39 0.57 -25.73 5.23
CA GLY A 39 -0.61 -24.99 4.80
C GLY A 39 -0.58 -23.53 5.22
N GLN A 40 -0.22 -23.24 6.47
CA GLN A 40 -0.04 -21.87 6.98
C GLN A 40 1.14 -21.14 6.34
N ALA A 41 2.19 -21.86 5.92
CA ALA A 41 3.28 -21.28 5.15
C ALA A 41 2.84 -20.79 3.76
N PHE A 42 1.77 -21.38 3.19
CA PHE A 42 1.23 -20.99 1.88
C PHE A 42 0.04 -20.04 1.97
N MET A 43 -0.88 -20.23 2.92
CA MET A 43 -2.06 -19.40 3.12
C MET A 43 -2.38 -19.28 4.61
N GLN A 44 -2.43 -18.05 5.10
CA GLN A 44 -2.85 -17.69 6.45
C GLN A 44 -4.27 -17.14 6.40
N ILE A 45 -5.14 -17.64 7.27
CA ILE A 45 -6.47 -17.09 7.48
C ILE A 45 -6.53 -16.57 8.92
N GLU A 46 -6.87 -15.30 9.09
CA GLU A 46 -6.98 -14.64 10.38
C GLU A 46 -8.31 -13.92 10.51
N ASN A 47 -8.95 -14.07 11.67
CA ASN A 47 -10.07 -13.23 12.08
C ASN A 47 -9.46 -12.04 12.83
N ILE A 48 -9.65 -10.85 12.28
CA ILE A 48 -9.12 -9.62 12.88
C ILE A 48 -10.17 -9.13 13.85
N ASP A 49 -9.97 -9.47 15.12
CA ASP A 49 -10.77 -8.98 16.24
C ASP A 49 -10.47 -7.50 16.43
N GLY A 50 -11.34 -6.64 15.88
CA GLY A 50 -11.03 -5.22 15.80
C GLY A 50 -12.22 -4.27 15.76
N GLY A 51 -13.46 -4.77 15.61
CA GLY A 51 -14.71 -4.05 15.90
C GLY A 51 -14.75 -2.58 15.46
N VAL A 52 -14.14 -2.24 14.33
CA VAL A 52 -14.32 -0.89 13.78
C VAL A 52 -15.73 -0.88 13.19
N ASP A 53 -16.57 -0.01 13.72
CA ASP A 53 -17.98 0.12 13.37
C ASP A 53 -18.83 -1.14 13.54
N GLY A 54 -18.40 -2.06 14.42
CA GLY A 54 -19.15 -3.29 14.71
C GLY A 54 -19.03 -4.39 13.65
N LEU A 55 -18.16 -4.24 12.66
CA LEU A 55 -17.88 -5.25 11.64
C LEU A 55 -16.89 -6.31 12.13
N GLN A 56 -17.00 -7.52 11.58
CA GLN A 56 -16.05 -8.62 11.72
C GLN A 56 -15.22 -8.74 10.46
N PHE A 57 -13.90 -8.89 10.63
CA PHE A 57 -12.95 -8.91 9.52
C PHE A 57 -12.29 -10.27 9.41
N THR A 58 -12.24 -10.82 8.19
CA THR A 58 -11.53 -12.06 7.87
C THR A 58 -10.50 -11.78 6.79
N ARG A 59 -9.21 -11.93 7.09
CA ARG A 59 -8.13 -11.80 6.11
C ARG A 59 -7.58 -13.16 5.71
N MET A 60 -7.47 -13.35 4.41
CA MET A 60 -6.84 -14.49 3.75
C MET A 60 -5.58 -14.01 3.04
N THR A 61 -4.40 -14.30 3.61
CA THR A 61 -3.10 -13.86 3.12
C THR A 61 -2.34 -15.03 2.52
N LEU A 62 -1.76 -14.87 1.33
CA LEU A 62 -0.89 -15.87 0.71
C LEU A 62 0.57 -15.61 1.10
N GLY A 63 1.31 -16.66 1.47
CA GLY A 63 2.74 -16.61 1.77
C GLY A 63 3.61 -16.52 0.52
N MET A 64 3.29 -15.60 -0.39
CA MET A 64 3.96 -15.47 -1.68
C MET A 64 4.53 -14.07 -1.93
N ASP A 65 5.62 -14.07 -2.69
CA ASP A 65 6.34 -12.88 -3.14
C ASP A 65 6.06 -12.67 -4.63
N VAL A 66 5.56 -11.49 -4.98
CA VAL A 66 5.12 -11.14 -6.33
C VAL A 66 5.98 -10.00 -6.86
N GLU A 67 6.84 -10.32 -7.82
CA GLU A 67 7.51 -9.32 -8.67
C GLU A 67 6.82 -9.33 -10.03
N THR A 68 6.08 -8.28 -10.35
CA THR A 68 5.23 -8.27 -11.55
C THR A 68 5.43 -7.03 -12.42
N ARG A 69 5.11 -7.20 -13.70
CA ARG A 69 4.87 -6.10 -14.63
C ARG A 69 3.55 -6.35 -15.32
N VAL A 70 2.57 -5.49 -15.04
CA VAL A 70 1.20 -5.60 -15.56
C VAL A 70 0.95 -4.43 -16.48
N ASN A 71 0.22 -4.64 -17.57
CA ASN A 71 -0.31 -3.58 -18.43
C ASN A 71 -1.79 -3.89 -18.71
N ILE A 72 -2.66 -2.91 -18.49
CA ILE A 72 -4.11 -2.97 -18.68
C ILE A 72 -4.47 -1.79 -19.57
N ASP A 73 -5.22 -2.03 -20.65
CA ASP A 73 -5.54 -0.99 -21.62
C ASP A 73 -6.58 -0.01 -21.07
N ASP A 74 -7.69 -0.53 -20.54
CA ASP A 74 -8.73 0.26 -19.90
C ASP A 74 -9.23 -0.45 -18.66
N VAL A 75 -9.52 0.32 -17.61
CA VAL A 75 -10.22 -0.17 -16.42
C VAL A 75 -11.32 0.82 -16.02
N THR A 76 -12.49 0.26 -15.72
CA THR A 76 -13.66 0.97 -15.25
C THR A 76 -14.27 0.13 -14.13
N ALA A 77 -14.43 0.71 -12.96
CA ALA A 77 -14.98 0.04 -11.79
C ALA A 77 -15.90 0.98 -11.00
N GLY A 78 -17.01 0.46 -10.48
CA GLY A 78 -18.00 1.26 -9.76
C GLY A 78 -18.79 2.23 -10.65
N GLU A 79 -19.12 1.81 -11.88
CA GLU A 79 -20.01 2.58 -12.76
C GLU A 79 -21.46 2.43 -12.31
N ILE A 80 -21.96 3.43 -11.59
CA ILE A 80 -23.33 3.51 -11.08
C ILE A 80 -23.82 4.96 -11.13
N ASP A 81 -25.12 5.14 -11.37
CA ASP A 81 -25.81 6.44 -11.38
C ASP A 81 -25.15 7.50 -12.30
N GLY A 82 -24.58 7.04 -13.42
CA GLY A 82 -23.96 7.92 -14.41
C GLY A 82 -22.57 8.44 -14.04
N GLY A 83 -21.94 7.92 -12.98
CA GLY A 83 -20.53 8.19 -12.68
C GLY A 83 -19.76 6.90 -12.39
N VAL A 84 -18.44 7.01 -12.41
CA VAL A 84 -17.52 5.86 -12.26
C VAL A 84 -16.58 6.13 -11.11
N ASP A 85 -16.52 5.23 -10.13
CA ASP A 85 -15.63 5.37 -8.97
C ASP A 85 -14.14 5.31 -9.35
N PHE A 86 -13.76 4.40 -10.25
CA PHE A 86 -12.41 4.38 -10.81
C PHE A 86 -12.43 4.18 -12.32
N ALA A 87 -11.86 5.14 -13.04
CA ALA A 87 -11.68 5.09 -14.49
C ALA A 87 -10.27 5.51 -14.85
N ALA A 88 -9.55 4.61 -15.52
CA ALA A 88 -8.19 4.88 -15.96
C ALA A 88 -7.85 4.11 -17.24
N GLN A 89 -7.00 4.71 -18.06
CA GLN A 89 -6.45 4.08 -19.25
C GLN A 89 -4.96 3.79 -19.06
N HIS A 90 -4.47 2.78 -19.77
CA HIS A 90 -3.08 2.34 -19.80
C HIS A 90 -2.48 2.14 -18.42
N VAL A 91 -3.23 1.50 -17.53
CA VAL A 91 -2.76 1.18 -16.19
C VAL A 91 -1.58 0.21 -16.30
N ALA A 92 -0.49 0.51 -15.61
CA ALA A 92 0.69 -0.32 -15.59
C ALA A 92 1.29 -0.40 -14.19
N LEU A 93 1.72 -1.60 -13.83
CA LEU A 93 2.53 -1.86 -12.65
C LEU A 93 3.93 -2.21 -13.12
N GLY A 94 4.95 -1.59 -12.51
CA GLY A 94 6.33 -1.71 -12.96
C GLY A 94 6.61 -0.92 -14.25
N HIS A 95 7.88 -0.80 -14.60
CA HIS A 95 8.31 -0.05 -15.78
C HIS A 95 9.66 -0.57 -16.32
N ILE A 96 10.14 0.06 -17.37
CA ILE A 96 11.43 -0.16 -17.98
C ILE A 96 12.27 1.09 -17.75
N ALA A 97 13.49 0.92 -17.26
CA ALA A 97 14.41 2.03 -17.07
C ALA A 97 14.75 2.64 -18.44
N ARG A 98 14.44 3.92 -18.65
CA ARG A 98 14.65 4.59 -19.94
C ARG A 98 16.12 4.98 -20.16
N ASN A 99 16.87 5.23 -19.08
CA ASN A 99 18.23 5.74 -19.13
C ASN A 99 19.13 4.92 -18.21
N ASP A 100 20.42 4.84 -18.57
CA ASP A 100 21.45 4.23 -17.73
C ASP A 100 21.63 4.99 -16.41
N GLY A 101 21.98 4.25 -15.36
CA GLY A 101 22.35 4.82 -14.07
C GLY A 101 21.17 5.32 -13.23
N LYS A 102 19.92 5.02 -13.62
CA LYS A 102 18.74 5.39 -12.83
C LYS A 102 18.61 4.48 -11.61
N GLN A 103 18.35 5.09 -10.46
CA GLN A 103 18.13 4.35 -9.22
C GLN A 103 16.64 4.23 -8.92
N PHE A 104 16.20 3.00 -8.70
CA PHE A 104 14.88 2.67 -8.20
C PHE A 104 15.05 1.64 -7.11
N ASN A 105 14.31 1.77 -6.00
CA ASN A 105 14.30 0.77 -4.93
C ASN A 105 15.71 0.45 -4.39
N GLY A 106 16.61 1.44 -4.38
CA GLY A 106 18.01 1.32 -3.95
C GLY A 106 18.94 0.60 -4.93
N ARG A 107 18.46 0.22 -6.12
CA ARG A 107 19.23 -0.46 -7.16
C ARG A 107 19.44 0.45 -8.38
N THR A 108 20.63 0.39 -8.97
CA THR A 108 20.94 1.09 -10.22
C THR A 108 20.58 0.21 -11.41
N TYR A 109 19.84 0.77 -12.37
CA TYR A 109 19.38 0.11 -13.59
C TYR A 109 20.03 0.72 -14.83
N SER A 110 20.24 -0.12 -15.84
CA SER A 110 20.63 0.27 -17.20
C SER A 110 19.41 0.56 -18.05
N ALA A 111 19.58 1.30 -19.15
CA ALA A 111 18.53 1.51 -20.12
C ALA A 111 18.03 0.17 -20.68
N GLY A 112 16.71 -0.03 -20.67
CA GLY A 112 16.06 -1.26 -21.10
C GLY A 112 15.86 -2.30 -20.00
N ASP A 113 16.42 -2.09 -18.81
CA ASP A 113 16.20 -3.01 -17.69
C ASP A 113 14.76 -2.91 -17.19
N THR A 114 14.21 -4.06 -16.77
CA THR A 114 12.86 -4.11 -16.18
C THR A 114 12.95 -3.81 -14.69
N VAL A 115 12.12 -2.86 -14.26
CA VAL A 115 11.91 -2.51 -12.85
C VAL A 115 10.53 -3.04 -12.47
N HIS A 116 10.51 -4.12 -11.69
CA HIS A 116 9.26 -4.78 -11.29
C HIS A 116 8.52 -3.97 -10.22
N PHE A 117 7.19 -4.11 -10.20
CA PHE A 117 6.42 -3.80 -9.00
C PHE A 117 6.59 -4.96 -8.01
N GLU A 118 7.11 -4.66 -6.83
CA GLU A 118 7.39 -5.62 -5.77
C GLU A 118 6.21 -5.62 -4.80
N ALA A 119 5.58 -6.78 -4.62
CA ALA A 119 4.41 -6.94 -3.79
C ALA A 119 4.50 -8.25 -3.02
N PHE A 120 4.45 -8.20 -1.70
CA PHE A 120 4.60 -9.36 -0.83
C PHE A 120 3.33 -9.60 -0.05
N LYS A 121 3.03 -10.87 0.17
CA LYS A 121 1.87 -11.32 0.96
C LYS A 121 0.56 -10.75 0.42
N PRO A 122 0.15 -11.08 -0.82
CA PRO A 122 -1.16 -10.69 -1.33
C PRO A 122 -2.25 -11.23 -0.42
N TYR A 123 -3.28 -10.43 -0.18
CA TYR A 123 -4.40 -10.81 0.65
C TYR A 123 -5.74 -10.39 0.06
N ILE A 124 -6.79 -11.10 0.47
CA ILE A 124 -8.18 -10.69 0.37
C ILE A 124 -8.69 -10.54 1.80
N GLU A 125 -9.36 -9.44 2.11
CA GLU A 125 -9.97 -9.21 3.41
C GLU A 125 -11.44 -8.90 3.26
N LEU A 126 -12.27 -9.58 4.04
CA LEU A 126 -13.72 -9.46 4.05
C LEU A 126 -14.14 -8.68 5.29
N ALA A 127 -15.12 -7.80 5.13
CA ALA A 127 -15.81 -7.11 6.22
C ALA A 127 -17.27 -7.57 6.25
N GLU A 128 -17.68 -8.15 7.37
CA GLU A 128 -19.01 -8.73 7.55
C GLU A 128 -19.72 -8.05 8.72
N ASP A 129 -21.01 -7.71 8.52
CA ASP A 129 -21.90 -7.31 9.61
C ASP A 129 -22.35 -8.58 10.34
N PRO A 130 -21.93 -8.79 11.61
CA PRO A 130 -22.30 -9.99 12.37
C PRO A 130 -23.77 -10.01 12.79
N ALA A 131 -24.47 -8.86 12.82
CA ALA A 131 -25.87 -8.78 13.18
C ALA A 131 -26.77 -9.24 12.02
N GLU A 132 -26.40 -8.89 10.78
CA GLU A 132 -27.14 -9.28 9.58
C GLU A 132 -26.60 -10.56 8.90
N GLY A 133 -25.37 -10.96 9.21
CA GLY A 133 -24.66 -12.06 8.52
C GLY A 133 -24.40 -11.74 7.05
N LYS A 134 -24.11 -10.48 6.72
CA LYS A 134 -23.94 -9.99 5.35
C LYS A 134 -22.57 -9.36 5.16
N LEU A 135 -22.04 -9.48 3.94
CA LEU A 135 -20.82 -8.80 3.53
C LEU A 135 -21.09 -7.30 3.35
N SER A 136 -20.41 -6.49 4.15
CA SER A 136 -20.35 -5.02 4.04
C SER A 136 -19.38 -4.60 2.95
N GLY A 137 -18.28 -5.34 2.76
CA GLY A 137 -17.35 -5.13 1.67
C GLY A 137 -16.19 -6.12 1.68
N PHE A 138 -15.34 -6.05 0.65
CA PHE A 138 -14.07 -6.74 0.63
C PHE A 138 -12.99 -5.86 0.04
N ARG A 139 -11.74 -6.09 0.40
CA ARG A 139 -10.58 -5.48 -0.24
C ARG A 139 -9.54 -6.51 -0.62
N MET A 140 -8.71 -6.13 -1.59
CA MET A 140 -7.56 -6.90 -2.03
C MET A 140 -6.34 -5.99 -1.96
N GLY A 141 -5.25 -6.48 -1.41
CA GLY A 141 -4.04 -5.70 -1.23
C GLY A 141 -2.82 -6.58 -1.05
N PHE A 142 -1.74 -5.96 -0.61
CA PHE A 142 -0.50 -6.65 -0.29
C PHE A 142 -0.05 -6.25 1.11
N GLY A 143 0.49 -7.21 1.86
CA GLY A 143 1.07 -6.92 3.16
C GLY A 143 2.24 -5.94 3.05
N GLN A 144 2.96 -5.95 1.93
CA GLN A 144 3.99 -4.96 1.58
C GLN A 144 3.95 -4.70 0.07
N ALA A 145 4.03 -3.45 -0.35
CA ALA A 145 4.08 -3.07 -1.77
C ALA A 145 5.06 -1.93 -2.00
N ARG A 146 5.76 -1.97 -3.14
CA ARG A 146 6.58 -0.87 -3.65
C ARG A 146 6.71 -0.96 -5.16
N GLY A 147 6.69 0.20 -5.81
CA GLY A 147 7.08 0.31 -7.21
C GLY A 147 6.24 1.31 -7.97
N SER A 148 6.44 1.37 -9.27
CA SER A 148 5.72 2.34 -10.10
C SER A 148 4.32 1.85 -10.47
N VAL A 149 3.34 2.73 -10.31
CA VAL A 149 2.00 2.64 -10.91
C VAL A 149 1.90 3.75 -11.95
N SER A 150 1.52 3.44 -13.18
CA SER A 150 1.34 4.44 -14.24
C SER A 150 -0.04 4.32 -14.86
N SER A 151 -0.73 5.43 -15.11
CA SER A 151 -2.08 5.44 -15.68
C SER A 151 -2.43 6.80 -16.28
N LEU A 152 -3.51 6.85 -17.05
CA LEU A 152 -4.22 8.08 -17.39
C LEU A 152 -5.57 8.03 -16.66
N THR A 153 -5.60 8.55 -15.43
CA THR A 153 -6.78 8.48 -14.56
C THR A 153 -7.72 9.65 -14.83
N SER A 154 -8.98 9.36 -15.13
CA SER A 154 -10.03 10.36 -15.35
C SER A 154 -11.01 10.45 -14.19
N SER A 155 -11.17 9.38 -13.40
CA SER A 155 -11.95 9.35 -12.17
C SER A 155 -11.28 8.47 -11.13
N PHE A 156 -11.21 8.94 -9.88
CA PHE A 156 -10.58 8.24 -8.78
C PHE A 156 -11.37 8.41 -7.48
N SER A 157 -11.82 7.31 -6.91
CA SER A 157 -12.34 7.21 -5.55
C SER A 157 -11.31 6.53 -4.67
N GLY A 158 -10.90 7.16 -3.58
CA GLY A 158 -9.78 6.66 -2.79
C GLY A 158 -8.96 7.74 -2.10
N ASP A 159 -7.74 7.34 -1.74
CA ASP A 159 -6.69 8.20 -1.22
C ASP A 159 -5.42 8.05 -2.08
N ILE A 160 -4.77 9.17 -2.38
CA ILE A 160 -3.43 9.19 -3.00
C ILE A 160 -2.50 9.89 -2.02
N GLY A 161 -1.56 9.15 -1.44
CA GLY A 161 -0.58 9.66 -0.47
C GLY A 161 0.53 10.47 -1.14
N LEU A 162 0.19 11.44 -1.98
CA LEU A 162 1.10 12.36 -2.66
C LEU A 162 1.33 13.60 -1.81
N LYS A 163 2.56 14.11 -1.78
CA LYS A 163 2.88 15.42 -1.20
C LYS A 163 3.10 16.45 -2.31
N LEU A 164 2.71 17.69 -2.03
CA LEU A 164 2.80 18.80 -2.97
C LEU A 164 3.58 19.97 -2.36
N ASP A 165 4.61 20.43 -3.06
CA ASP A 165 5.33 21.66 -2.74
C ASP A 165 4.66 22.83 -3.47
N ASP A 166 4.22 23.84 -2.73
CA ASP A 166 3.55 25.03 -3.28
C ASP A 166 4.47 25.95 -4.11
N GLY A 167 5.78 25.66 -4.14
CA GLY A 167 6.81 26.43 -4.82
C GLY A 167 7.50 27.47 -3.93
N SER A 168 7.02 27.64 -2.68
CA SER A 168 7.70 28.41 -1.63
C SER A 168 8.59 27.52 -0.75
N GLY A 169 8.56 26.20 -0.96
CA GLY A 169 9.23 25.20 -0.14
C GLY A 169 8.36 24.65 0.99
N THR A 170 7.07 25.01 1.04
CA THR A 170 6.11 24.47 1.99
C THR A 170 5.42 23.27 1.37
N ILE A 171 5.41 22.16 2.11
CA ILE A 171 4.89 20.87 1.65
C ILE A 171 3.54 20.62 2.30
N TYR A 172 2.56 20.25 1.48
CA TYR A 172 1.20 19.90 1.87
C TYR A 172 0.87 18.47 1.45
N ASP A 173 -0.03 17.83 2.19
CA ASP A 173 -0.65 16.60 1.72
C ASP A 173 -1.61 16.92 0.57
N ALA A 174 -1.53 16.15 -0.51
CA ALA A 174 -2.38 16.35 -1.66
C ALA A 174 -3.84 16.03 -1.32
N THR A 175 -4.75 16.87 -1.78
CA THR A 175 -6.19 16.71 -1.62
C THR A 175 -6.80 16.37 -2.98
N LEU A 176 -7.58 15.28 -3.02
CA LEU A 176 -8.41 14.93 -4.17
C LEU A 176 -9.61 15.87 -4.26
N MET A 177 -9.96 16.28 -5.49
CA MET A 177 -10.99 17.28 -5.74
C MET A 177 -11.81 16.97 -6.99
N ASP A 178 -12.98 17.61 -7.06
CA ASP A 178 -13.75 17.73 -8.29
C ASP A 178 -13.20 18.85 -9.20
N GLN A 179 -13.84 19.02 -10.36
CA GLN A 179 -13.48 20.06 -11.33
C GLN A 179 -13.72 21.51 -10.85
N ASN A 180 -14.41 21.69 -9.72
CA ASN A 180 -14.74 22.98 -9.11
C ASN A 180 -13.87 23.26 -7.87
N ALA A 181 -12.74 22.57 -7.73
CA ALA A 181 -11.84 22.64 -6.57
C ALA A 181 -12.52 22.29 -5.23
N GLN A 182 -13.58 21.48 -5.24
CA GLN A 182 -14.19 20.98 -4.01
C GLN A 182 -13.53 19.67 -3.59
N PRO A 183 -13.03 19.55 -2.34
CA PRO A 183 -12.48 18.31 -1.82
C PRO A 183 -13.47 17.16 -1.92
N THR A 184 -13.00 16.03 -2.44
CA THR A 184 -13.78 14.79 -2.50
C THR A 184 -12.84 13.59 -2.57
N ARG A 185 -13.19 12.50 -1.89
CA ARG A 185 -12.54 11.19 -2.05
C ARG A 185 -13.35 10.23 -2.92
N ARG A 186 -14.42 10.73 -3.52
CA ARG A 186 -15.30 9.99 -4.41
C ARG A 186 -15.30 10.62 -5.79
N ARG A 187 -14.91 9.84 -6.80
CA ARG A 187 -14.94 10.22 -8.23
C ARG A 187 -14.19 11.54 -8.49
N ALA A 188 -13.07 11.72 -7.81
CA ALA A 188 -12.22 12.87 -8.00
C ALA A 188 -11.68 12.88 -9.44
N SER A 189 -11.60 14.07 -10.04
CA SER A 189 -11.01 14.29 -11.36
C SER A 189 -9.74 15.14 -11.28
N HIS A 190 -9.51 15.77 -10.14
CA HIS A 190 -8.41 16.69 -9.88
C HIS A 190 -7.72 16.36 -8.57
N ILE A 191 -6.51 16.88 -8.41
CA ILE A 191 -5.68 16.79 -7.20
C ILE A 191 -4.91 18.09 -7.02
N GLY A 192 -4.64 18.47 -5.78
CA GLY A 192 -3.99 19.74 -5.50
C GLY A 192 -3.85 20.04 -4.01
N ILE A 193 -3.74 21.31 -3.66
CA ILE A 193 -3.54 21.79 -2.28
C ILE A 193 -4.82 22.50 -1.83
N VAL A 194 -5.42 22.03 -0.74
CA VAL A 194 -6.55 22.69 -0.08
C VAL A 194 -6.18 22.89 1.39
N ASP A 195 -5.62 24.06 1.70
CA ASP A 195 -5.21 24.42 3.06
C ASP A 195 -5.50 25.91 3.32
N PRO A 196 -5.99 26.30 4.51
CA PRO A 196 -6.26 27.70 4.85
C PRO A 196 -5.05 28.64 4.75
N ALA A 197 -3.83 28.11 4.87
CA ALA A 197 -2.57 28.85 4.75
C ALA A 197 -2.04 28.91 3.31
N ALA A 198 -2.61 28.15 2.38
CA ALA A 198 -2.23 28.15 0.96
C ALA A 198 -3.12 29.10 0.14
N ALA A 199 -2.67 29.47 -1.06
CA ALA A 199 -3.53 30.14 -2.02
C ALA A 199 -4.74 29.23 -2.37
N PRO A 200 -5.95 29.79 -2.56
CA PRO A 200 -7.12 28.98 -2.90
C PRO A 200 -6.90 28.16 -4.17
N ALA A 201 -7.38 26.92 -4.16
CA ALA A 201 -7.37 26.07 -5.34
C ALA A 201 -8.34 26.61 -6.40
N ASP A 202 -7.87 26.68 -7.65
CA ASP A 202 -8.65 27.01 -8.84
C ASP A 202 -8.29 26.00 -9.93
N CYS A 203 -9.29 25.23 -10.37
CA CYS A 203 -9.13 24.21 -11.41
C CYS A 203 -9.46 24.73 -12.82
N THR A 204 -9.66 26.05 -12.98
CA THR A 204 -9.97 26.67 -14.27
C THR A 204 -8.82 26.51 -15.25
N SER A 205 -9.10 25.90 -16.40
CA SER A 205 -8.10 25.69 -17.46
C SER A 205 -7.44 27.00 -17.89
N GLY A 206 -6.10 27.01 -17.91
CA GLY A 206 -5.28 28.18 -18.29
C GLY A 206 -5.04 29.20 -17.17
N ALA A 207 -5.72 29.07 -16.02
CA ALA A 207 -5.53 29.91 -14.83
C ALA A 207 -5.33 29.08 -13.54
N ALA A 208 -5.13 27.77 -13.68
CA ALA A 208 -5.13 26.85 -12.56
C ALA A 208 -4.08 27.21 -11.50
N THR A 209 -4.50 27.21 -10.24
CA THR A 209 -3.65 27.45 -9.06
C THR A 209 -3.96 26.35 -8.05
N ASN A 210 -2.94 25.71 -7.49
CA ASN A 210 -3.11 24.64 -6.49
C ASN A 210 -4.10 23.52 -6.88
N CYS A 211 -4.33 23.32 -8.18
CA CYS A 211 -5.18 22.28 -8.71
C CYS A 211 -4.66 21.80 -10.07
N ALA A 212 -4.65 20.49 -10.29
CA ALA A 212 -4.33 19.89 -11.59
C ALA A 212 -5.25 18.67 -11.85
N PRO A 213 -5.62 18.42 -13.12
CA PRO A 213 -6.37 17.22 -13.47
C PRO A 213 -5.53 15.96 -13.21
N LEU A 214 -6.17 14.88 -12.74
CA LEU A 214 -5.52 13.60 -12.46
C LEU A 214 -4.84 12.99 -13.69
N THR A 215 -5.28 13.32 -14.90
CA THR A 215 -4.65 12.90 -16.16
C THR A 215 -3.22 13.42 -16.34
N ARG A 216 -2.80 14.41 -15.55
CA ARG A 216 -1.41 14.89 -15.49
C ARG A 216 -0.54 14.13 -14.50
N LEU A 217 -1.11 13.31 -13.63
CA LEU A 217 -0.40 12.49 -12.66
C LEU A 217 -0.20 11.09 -13.24
N GLN A 218 0.68 10.96 -14.25
CA GLN A 218 0.72 9.76 -15.09
C GLN A 218 1.52 8.60 -14.50
N SER A 219 2.43 8.87 -13.58
CA SER A 219 3.21 7.85 -12.87
C SER A 219 3.37 8.25 -11.42
N LEU A 220 3.17 7.28 -10.54
CA LEU A 220 3.32 7.37 -9.10
C LEU A 220 4.23 6.25 -8.62
N ILE A 221 5.00 6.51 -7.56
CA ILE A 221 5.84 5.52 -6.91
C ILE A 221 5.19 5.14 -5.59
N VAL A 222 4.56 3.96 -5.59
CA VAL A 222 3.98 3.35 -4.40
C VAL A 222 5.08 2.95 -3.42
N GLY A 223 4.86 3.24 -2.15
CA GLY A 223 5.78 2.97 -1.06
C GLY A 223 5.80 4.10 -0.04
N GLN A 224 6.77 4.07 0.86
CA GLN A 224 6.99 5.08 1.90
C GLN A 224 8.36 5.74 1.73
N GLU A 225 8.51 6.95 2.26
CA GLU A 225 9.79 7.66 2.22
C GLU A 225 10.79 6.97 3.17
N GLY A 226 11.84 6.37 2.62
CA GLY A 226 12.89 5.71 3.41
C GLY A 226 14.00 6.68 3.84
N THR A 227 14.86 6.24 4.76
CA THR A 227 15.87 7.08 5.41
C THR A 227 17.01 7.56 4.49
N ASP A 228 17.20 6.90 3.35
CA ASP A 228 18.30 7.15 2.42
C ASP A 228 17.85 7.76 1.07
N GLY A 229 16.62 8.31 1.03
CA GLY A 229 16.00 8.77 -0.22
C GLY A 229 15.57 7.64 -1.15
N VAL A 230 15.59 6.41 -0.66
CA VAL A 230 15.05 5.21 -1.31
C VAL A 230 13.61 5.02 -0.85
N THR A 231 12.72 4.67 -1.78
CA THR A 231 11.36 4.28 -1.43
C THR A 231 11.37 2.94 -0.67
N ASP A 232 10.80 2.91 0.52
CA ASP A 232 10.54 1.70 1.31
C ASP A 232 9.17 1.11 1.00
N PHE A 233 8.92 -0.10 1.50
CA PHE A 233 7.64 -0.77 1.34
C PHE A 233 6.53 -0.07 2.13
N THR A 234 5.34 0.03 1.53
CA THR A 234 4.12 0.39 2.23
C THR A 234 3.26 -0.84 2.50
N ASN A 235 2.53 -0.85 3.61
CA ASN A 235 1.57 -1.91 3.93
C ASN A 235 0.14 -1.53 3.53
N ASP A 236 -0.06 -0.31 3.04
CA ASP A 236 -1.39 0.30 2.91
C ASP A 236 -1.94 0.31 1.49
N PHE A 237 -1.24 -0.29 0.51
CA PHE A 237 -1.72 -0.37 -0.87
C PHE A 237 -2.83 -1.43 -1.02
N PHE A 238 -4.05 -0.99 -1.33
CA PHE A 238 -5.18 -1.90 -1.57
C PHE A 238 -6.24 -1.28 -2.48
N ILE A 239 -7.10 -2.15 -3.02
CA ILE A 239 -8.38 -1.79 -3.65
C ILE A 239 -9.53 -2.45 -2.90
N GLY A 240 -10.52 -1.65 -2.52
CA GLY A 240 -11.73 -2.04 -1.79
C GLY A 240 -12.99 -1.92 -2.63
N PHE A 241 -13.93 -2.81 -2.35
CA PHE A 241 -15.27 -2.87 -2.93
C PHE A 241 -16.25 -3.04 -1.77
N GLN A 242 -16.97 -1.98 -1.44
CA GLN A 242 -17.84 -1.97 -0.26
C GLN A 242 -19.22 -1.41 -0.57
N ARG A 243 -20.23 -1.99 0.07
CA ARG A 243 -21.64 -1.62 -0.04
C ARG A 243 -22.04 -0.50 0.91
N GLU A 244 -21.21 -0.19 1.87
CA GLU A 244 -21.31 0.91 2.83
C GLU A 244 -19.92 1.41 3.16
N ASP A 245 -19.81 2.46 3.97
CA ASP A 245 -18.51 2.95 4.41
C ASP A 245 -17.85 1.91 5.32
N VAL A 246 -16.58 1.60 5.07
CA VAL A 246 -15.83 0.60 5.85
C VAL A 246 -14.51 1.20 6.31
N ASN A 247 -14.25 1.12 7.61
CA ASN A 247 -12.97 1.49 8.19
C ASN A 247 -12.02 0.28 8.22
N TRP A 248 -11.08 0.27 7.28
CA TRP A 248 -10.12 -0.80 7.14
C TRP A 248 -8.86 -0.55 7.95
N GLN A 249 -8.42 -1.50 8.77
CA GLN A 249 -7.13 -1.40 9.47
C GLN A 249 -5.96 -1.71 8.53
N SER A 250 -4.83 -1.05 8.65
CA SER A 250 -3.63 -1.47 7.91
C SER A 250 -3.22 -2.91 8.27
N PRO A 251 -2.50 -3.65 7.41
CA PRO A 251 -2.05 -5.00 7.72
C PRO A 251 -1.20 -5.13 8.99
N ASP A 252 -0.49 -4.06 9.36
CA ASP A 252 0.28 -3.97 10.61
C ASP A 252 -0.55 -3.46 11.83
N GLY A 253 -1.82 -3.09 11.61
CA GLY A 253 -2.73 -2.58 12.63
C GLY A 253 -2.45 -1.16 13.11
N ALA A 254 -1.51 -0.43 12.49
CA ALA A 254 -1.12 0.91 12.91
C ALA A 254 -2.11 2.02 12.50
N ASN A 255 -2.75 1.87 11.34
CA ASN A 255 -3.59 2.89 10.72
C ASN A 255 -5.01 2.39 10.47
N VAL A 256 -5.97 3.31 10.43
CA VAL A 256 -7.34 3.04 9.97
C VAL A 256 -7.60 3.90 8.75
N ILE A 257 -8.00 3.27 7.64
CA ILE A 257 -8.35 3.91 6.38
C ILE A 257 -9.86 3.86 6.19
N SER A 258 -10.51 5.02 6.19
CA SER A 258 -11.96 5.16 5.99
C SER A 258 -12.31 5.10 4.52
N ALA A 259 -12.73 3.94 4.02
CA ALA A 259 -13.15 3.76 2.64
C ALA A 259 -14.65 4.03 2.48
N GLU A 260 -15.01 4.98 1.61
CA GLU A 260 -16.40 5.31 1.31
C GLU A 260 -17.06 4.23 0.45
N GLN A 261 -18.40 4.08 0.54
CA GLN A 261 -19.18 3.16 -0.29
C GLN A 261 -18.80 3.22 -1.79
N GLY A 262 -18.62 2.05 -2.40
CA GLY A 262 -18.29 1.88 -3.82
C GLY A 262 -16.94 1.21 -4.01
N VAL A 263 -16.24 1.60 -5.08
CA VAL A 263 -14.83 1.23 -5.28
C VAL A 263 -13.94 2.27 -4.62
N PHE A 264 -12.93 1.82 -3.87
CA PHE A 264 -11.98 2.69 -3.20
C PHE A 264 -10.56 2.18 -3.40
N ILE A 265 -9.62 3.05 -3.77
CA ILE A 265 -8.21 2.67 -3.91
C ILE A 265 -7.39 3.48 -2.90
N ASN A 266 -6.65 2.78 -2.03
CA ASN A 266 -5.63 3.44 -1.24
C ASN A 266 -4.28 3.29 -1.94
N LEU A 267 -3.68 4.43 -2.33
CA LEU A 267 -2.43 4.48 -3.06
C LEU A 267 -1.40 5.33 -2.30
N PRO A 268 -0.70 4.74 -1.31
CA PRO A 268 0.36 5.42 -0.58
C PRO A 268 1.55 5.68 -1.50
N THR A 269 2.10 6.89 -1.48
CA THR A 269 3.28 7.24 -2.27
C THR A 269 4.38 7.83 -1.41
N SER A 270 5.61 7.74 -1.90
CA SER A 270 6.77 8.43 -1.31
C SER A 270 7.10 9.75 -2.02
N MET A 271 6.19 10.23 -2.87
CA MET A 271 6.49 11.31 -3.80
C MET A 271 6.14 12.68 -3.23
N THR A 272 7.04 13.62 -3.42
CA THR A 272 6.76 15.06 -3.33
C THR A 272 6.90 15.66 -4.72
N VAL A 273 5.87 16.37 -5.19
CA VAL A 273 5.83 16.99 -6.52
C VAL A 273 5.59 18.48 -6.40
N GLY A 274 6.35 19.29 -7.13
CA GLY A 274 6.10 20.73 -7.18
C GLY A 274 4.75 21.02 -7.85
N MET A 275 3.91 21.83 -7.21
CA MET A 275 2.57 22.14 -7.71
C MET A 275 2.61 22.80 -9.08
N ASN A 276 3.55 23.74 -9.31
CA ASN A 276 3.75 24.36 -10.62
C ASN A 276 4.21 23.33 -11.69
N GLN A 277 5.03 22.35 -11.32
CA GLN A 277 5.41 21.27 -12.23
C GLN A 277 4.17 20.44 -12.59
N LEU A 278 3.35 20.06 -11.61
CA LEU A 278 2.13 19.28 -11.83
C LEU A 278 1.14 20.02 -12.74
N ILE A 279 0.99 21.35 -12.59
CA ILE A 279 0.13 22.19 -13.43
C ILE A 279 0.70 22.40 -14.84
N THR A 280 2.00 22.55 -15.01
CA THR A 280 2.54 22.95 -16.32
C THR A 280 3.03 21.76 -17.15
N GLN A 281 3.58 20.75 -16.51
CA GLN A 281 4.26 19.61 -17.15
C GLN A 281 3.61 18.26 -16.79
N GLY A 282 2.99 18.16 -15.62
CA GLY A 282 2.54 16.91 -15.04
C GLY A 282 3.69 16.05 -14.50
N VAL A 283 3.33 14.90 -13.95
CA VAL A 283 4.28 13.82 -13.65
C VAL A 283 4.27 12.85 -14.83
N GLN A 284 5.41 12.75 -15.50
CA GLN A 284 5.52 12.06 -16.78
C GLN A 284 5.44 10.54 -16.63
N ARG A 285 4.78 9.90 -17.59
CA ARG A 285 4.69 8.46 -17.68
C ARG A 285 6.06 7.78 -17.80
N LEU A 286 6.27 6.75 -16.98
CA LEU A 286 7.39 5.83 -17.08
C LEU A 286 7.23 4.88 -18.28
N GLN A 287 8.34 4.39 -18.84
CA GLN A 287 8.28 3.50 -19.98
C GLN A 287 7.66 2.16 -19.57
N THR A 288 6.52 1.81 -20.13
CA THR A 288 5.75 0.60 -19.74
C THR A 288 5.76 -0.46 -20.83
N HIS A 289 6.27 -0.13 -22.02
CA HIS A 289 6.43 -1.01 -23.17
C HIS A 289 7.88 -1.01 -23.68
N ARG A 290 8.32 -2.13 -24.29
CA ARG A 290 9.72 -2.32 -24.72
C ARG A 290 10.12 -1.34 -25.82
N ASN A 291 9.21 -1.08 -26.74
CA ASN A 291 9.33 0.05 -27.64
C ASN A 291 8.94 1.29 -26.84
N ASP A 292 9.89 2.20 -26.60
CA ASP A 292 9.60 3.47 -25.96
C ASP A 292 8.80 4.33 -26.94
N MET A 293 7.51 4.36 -26.68
CA MET A 293 6.51 5.10 -27.43
C MET A 293 6.52 6.60 -27.10
N GLY A 294 7.36 6.99 -26.14
CA GLY A 294 7.47 8.37 -25.65
C GLY A 294 6.71 8.57 -24.34
N LYS A 295 6.56 9.84 -23.97
CA LYS A 295 5.98 10.23 -22.66
C LYS A 295 4.51 10.64 -22.74
N GLN A 296 3.96 10.79 -23.95
CA GLN A 296 2.60 11.32 -24.17
C GLN A 296 1.78 10.54 -25.21
N LEU A 297 2.38 9.58 -25.90
CA LEU A 297 1.70 8.80 -26.94
C LEU A 297 2.29 7.39 -26.95
N PHE A 298 1.49 6.47 -27.50
CA PHE A 298 1.95 5.28 -28.21
C PHE A 298 2.93 5.70 -29.34
#